data_AF-A0A512B9R6-F1
#
_entry.id   AF-A0A512B9R6-F1
#
_cell.length_a   1.000
_cell.length_b   1.000
_cell.length_c   1.000
_cell.angle_alpha   90.00
_cell.angle_beta   90.00
_cell.angle_gamma   90.00
#
_symmetry.space_group_name_H-M   'P 1'
#
loop_
_entity.id
_entity.type
_entity.pdbx_description
1 polymer ?
#
loop_
_entity_poly.entity_id
_entity_poly.type
_entity_poly.pdbx_seq_one_letter_code
_entity_poly.pdbx_strand_id
1 'polypeptide(L)'
;MKLSKYTEVIDTYTGKASEISRQITLAGIGIVWLFKKTIGGSDVLDKRLIPALIFLGASALFDLLQYLIAGELWTSYYLKKRGEVIERLKTKPETEQDPDTPAPMGTSRTIQVFYRLKMFCMVVAYLLIIIYMVKNVSFQ
;
A
#
# COMPACT_ATOMS: atom_id res chain seq x y z
N MET A 1 -2.82 17.09 -22.95
CA MET A 1 -3.62 16.04 -22.27
C MET A 1 -4.32 16.70 -21.07
N LYS A 2 -5.61 16.42 -20.81
CA LYS A 2 -6.35 17.06 -19.70
C LYS A 2 -5.77 16.61 -18.34
N LEU A 3 -5.76 17.50 -17.34
CA LEU A 3 -5.23 17.20 -16.00
C LEU A 3 -5.93 16.00 -15.36
N SER A 4 -7.24 15.85 -15.58
CA SER A 4 -8.03 14.70 -15.13
C SER A 4 -7.49 13.35 -15.62
N LYS A 5 -7.02 13.27 -16.87
CA LYS A 5 -6.43 12.04 -17.42
C LYS A 5 -5.12 11.67 -16.72
N TYR A 6 -4.35 12.64 -16.22
CA TYR A 6 -3.13 12.32 -15.46
C TYR A 6 -3.47 11.71 -14.11
N THR A 7 -4.47 12.24 -13.42
CA THR A 7 -4.94 11.68 -12.14
C THR A 7 -5.41 10.24 -12.31
N GLU A 8 -6.23 9.96 -13.32
CA GLU A 8 -6.72 8.61 -13.64
C GLU A 8 -5.57 7.61 -13.90
N VAL A 9 -4.57 8.04 -14.67
CA VAL A 9 -3.37 7.24 -14.94
C VAL A 9 -2.58 6.99 -13.64
N ILE A 10 -2.38 8.01 -12.81
CA ILE A 10 -1.69 7.87 -11.52
C ILE A 10 -2.43 6.89 -10.60
N ASP A 11 -3.75 7.00 -10.48
CA ASP A 11 -4.56 6.14 -9.62
C ASP A 11 -4.53 4.68 -10.11
N THR A 12 -4.54 4.47 -11.43
CA THR A 12 -4.43 3.15 -12.04
C THR A 12 -3.10 2.48 -11.70
N TYR A 13 -1.97 3.17 -11.93
CA TYR A 13 -0.64 2.59 -11.68
C TYR A 13 -0.34 2.42 -10.20
N THR A 14 -0.71 3.39 -9.35
CA THR A 14 -0.48 3.31 -7.89
C THR A 14 -1.38 2.27 -7.23
N GLY A 15 -2.63 2.12 -7.71
CA GLY A 15 -3.52 1.05 -7.33
C GLY A 15 -2.94 -0.31 -7.69
N LYS A 16 -2.49 -0.49 -8.94
CA LYS A 16 -1.88 -1.75 -9.38
C LYS A 16 -0.60 -2.08 -8.63
N ALA A 17 0.26 -1.08 -8.39
CA ALA A 17 1.48 -1.25 -7.62
C ALA A 17 1.20 -1.71 -6.18
N SER A 18 0.14 -1.19 -5.55
CA SER A 18 -0.27 -1.60 -4.20
C SER A 18 -0.78 -3.06 -4.17
N GLU A 19 -1.51 -3.48 -5.20
CA GLU A 19 -1.95 -4.87 -5.35
C GLU A 19 -0.75 -5.83 -5.48
N ILE A 20 0.18 -5.51 -6.38
CA ILE A 20 1.41 -6.29 -6.57
C ILE A 20 2.22 -6.30 -5.28
N SER A 21 2.37 -5.14 -4.62
CA SER A 21 3.09 -4.98 -3.35
C SER A 21 2.60 -5.96 -2.29
N ARG A 22 1.28 -6.09 -2.09
CA ARG A 22 0.71 -7.06 -1.15
C ARG A 22 1.09 -8.50 -1.49
N GLN A 23 0.97 -8.88 -2.76
CA GLN A 23 1.29 -10.24 -3.20
C GLN A 23 2.77 -10.55 -2.97
N ILE A 24 3.67 -9.63 -3.33
CA ILE A 24 5.10 -9.83 -3.13
C ILE A 24 5.50 -9.72 -1.66
N THR A 25 4.82 -8.92 -0.83
CA THR A 25 5.07 -8.93 0.62
C THR A 25 4.77 -10.31 1.22
N LEU A 26 3.64 -10.93 0.88
CA LEU A 26 3.31 -12.28 1.33
C LEU A 26 4.28 -13.33 0.79
N ALA A 27 4.63 -13.25 -0.50
CA ALA A 27 5.62 -14.13 -1.11
C ALA A 27 6.99 -13.99 -0.44
N GLY A 28 7.42 -12.78 -0.13
CA GLY A 28 8.66 -12.48 0.57
C GLY A 28 8.72 -13.10 1.96
N ILE A 29 7.61 -13.03 2.73
CA ILE A 29 7.52 -13.70 4.04
C ILE A 29 7.66 -15.22 3.85
N GLY A 30 7.01 -15.79 2.83
CA GLY A 30 7.15 -17.19 2.46
C GLY A 30 8.59 -17.57 2.13
N ILE A 31 9.28 -16.78 1.30
CA ILE A 31 10.69 -16.99 0.95
C ILE A 31 11.58 -17.00 2.20
N VAL A 32 11.39 -16.05 3.12
CA VAL A 32 12.16 -16.04 4.37
C VAL A 32 11.91 -17.32 5.19
N TRP A 33 10.67 -17.80 5.22
CA TRP A 33 10.31 -19.02 5.95
C TRP A 33 10.96 -20.29 5.39
N LEU A 34 11.27 -20.33 4.08
CA LEU A 34 12.00 -21.43 3.46
C LEU A 34 13.43 -21.60 4.02
N PHE A 35 14.00 -20.53 4.59
CA PHE A 35 15.33 -20.57 5.19
C PHE A 35 15.33 -20.92 6.68
N LYS A 36 14.18 -21.25 7.27
CA LYS A 36 14.14 -21.74 8.66
C LYS A 36 14.86 -23.09 8.76
N LYS A 37 15.57 -23.31 9.86
CA LYS A 37 16.23 -24.57 10.19
C LYS A 37 15.66 -25.11 11.48
N THR A 38 15.37 -26.41 11.55
CA THR A 38 14.95 -27.06 12.79
C THR A 38 16.18 -27.61 13.51
N ILE A 39 16.50 -27.06 14.69
CA ILE A 39 17.63 -27.49 15.52
C ILE A 39 17.07 -27.93 16.88
N GLY A 40 17.26 -29.20 17.24
CA GLY A 40 16.81 -29.74 18.54
C GLY A 40 15.30 -29.63 18.78
N GLY A 41 14.48 -29.67 17.72
CA GLY A 41 13.02 -29.51 17.82
C GLY A 41 12.53 -28.04 17.86
N SER A 42 13.45 -27.07 17.81
CA SER A 42 13.11 -25.65 17.70
C SER A 42 13.36 -25.12 16.29
N ASP A 43 12.41 -24.36 15.75
CA ASP A 43 12.58 -23.66 14.48
C ASP A 43 13.39 -22.38 14.70
N VAL A 44 14.57 -22.31 14.07
CA VAL A 44 15.52 -21.20 14.16
C VAL A 44 15.66 -20.55 12.80
N LEU A 45 15.41 -19.24 12.74
CA LEU A 45 15.66 -18.42 11.56
C LEU A 45 17.03 -17.73 11.68
N ASP A 46 17.74 -17.62 10.56
CA ASP A 46 18.98 -16.84 10.52
C ASP A 46 18.69 -15.37 10.91
N LYS A 47 19.45 -14.87 11.90
CA LYS A 47 19.32 -13.50 12.40
C LYS A 47 19.47 -12.44 11.29
N ARG A 48 20.16 -12.76 10.19
CA ARG A 48 20.33 -11.89 9.01
C ARG A 48 19.03 -11.68 8.23
N LEU A 49 18.06 -12.59 8.34
CA LEU A 49 16.74 -12.48 7.69
C LEU A 49 15.69 -11.78 8.55
N ILE A 50 15.96 -11.60 9.85
CA ILE A 50 15.05 -10.89 10.77
C ILE A 50 14.77 -9.45 10.30
N PRO A 51 15.77 -8.64 9.89
CA PRO A 51 15.50 -7.30 9.36
C PRO A 51 14.59 -7.32 8.13
N ALA A 52 14.76 -8.30 7.22
CA ALA A 52 13.90 -8.43 6.06
C ALA A 52 12.44 -8.70 6.45
N LEU A 53 12.19 -9.57 7.42
CA LEU A 53 10.83 -9.81 7.96
C LEU A 53 10.23 -8.55 8.59
N ILE A 54 11.02 -7.80 9.36
CA ILE A 54 10.56 -6.55 9.98
C ILE A 54 10.13 -5.56 8.89
N PHE A 55 10.93 -5.40 7.83
CA PHE A 55 10.59 -4.51 6.72
C PHE A 55 9.38 -5.00 5.91
N LEU A 56 9.20 -6.31 5.70
CA LEU A 56 7.99 -6.88 5.09
C LEU A 56 6.74 -6.61 5.95
N GLY A 57 6.83 -6.85 7.26
CA GLY A 57 5.75 -6.57 8.20
C GLY A 57 5.40 -5.08 8.27
N ALA A 58 6.41 -4.20 8.29
CA ALA A 58 6.22 -2.76 8.23
C ALA A 58 5.56 -2.31 6.93
N SER A 59 5.97 -2.90 5.79
CA SER A 59 5.32 -2.66 4.50
C SER A 59 3.84 -3.04 4.52
N ALA A 60 3.50 -4.23 5.03
CA ALA A 60 2.11 -4.67 5.16
C ALA A 60 1.29 -3.76 6.09
N LEU A 61 1.87 -3.35 7.23
CA LEU A 61 1.23 -2.45 8.18
C LEU A 61 0.94 -1.08 7.54
N PHE A 62 1.91 -0.50 6.84
CA PHE A 62 1.72 0.77 6.15
C PHE A 62 0.73 0.67 4.98
N ASP A 63 0.66 -0.47 4.29
CA ASP A 63 -0.40 -0.71 3.30
C ASP A 63 -1.79 -0.66 3.96
N LEU A 64 -1.98 -1.38 5.06
CA LEU A 64 -3.26 -1.37 5.79
C LEU A 64 -3.61 0.03 6.29
N LEU A 65 -2.67 0.73 6.93
CA LEU A 65 -2.88 2.10 7.42
C LEU A 65 -3.22 3.07 6.30
N GLN A 66 -2.59 2.94 5.12
CA GLN A 66 -2.92 3.75 3.96
C GLN A 66 -4.42 3.64 3.61
N TYR A 67 -4.95 2.43 3.52
CA TYR A 67 -6.35 2.20 3.14
C TYR A 67 -7.33 2.57 4.25
N LEU A 68 -7.00 2.30 5.52
CA LEU A 68 -7.84 2.69 6.65
C LEU A 68 -7.97 4.21 6.75
N ILE A 69 -6.85 4.93 6.68
CA ILE A 69 -6.84 6.40 6.73
C ILE A 69 -7.53 6.99 5.51
N ALA A 70 -7.32 6.41 4.32
CA ALA A 70 -8.04 6.83 3.13
C ALA A 70 -9.56 6.70 3.32
N GLY A 71 -10.04 5.54 3.78
CA GLY A 71 -11.46 5.27 4.03
C GLY A 71 -12.07 6.25 5.04
N GLU A 72 -11.39 6.49 6.15
CA GLU A 72 -11.84 7.42 7.19
C GLU A 72 -11.91 8.87 6.69
N LEU A 73 -10.87 9.33 5.97
CA LEU A 73 -10.83 10.69 5.43
C LEU A 73 -11.92 10.92 4.38
N TRP A 74 -12.17 9.95 3.49
CA TRP A 74 -13.24 10.03 2.50
C TRP A 74 -14.63 9.99 3.15
N THR A 75 -14.82 9.15 4.16
CA THR A 75 -16.08 9.04 4.91
C THR A 75 -16.38 10.35 5.64
N SER A 76 -15.38 10.90 6.35
CA SER A 76 -15.47 12.19 7.02
C SER A 76 -15.76 13.34 6.05
N TYR A 77 -15.14 13.35 4.87
CA TYR A 77 -15.40 14.35 3.83
C TYR A 77 -16.82 14.23 3.27
N TYR A 78 -17.27 13.01 2.97
CA TYR A 78 -18.62 12.74 2.50
C TYR A 78 -19.66 13.20 3.52
N LEU A 79 -19.51 12.84 4.81
CA LEU A 79 -20.44 13.23 5.86
C LEU A 79 -20.56 14.75 6.01
N LYS A 80 -19.44 15.49 5.89
CA LYS A 80 -19.44 16.97 5.96
C LYS A 80 -20.17 17.61 4.77
N LYS A 81 -20.02 17.05 3.57
CA LYS A 81 -20.65 17.58 2.35
C LYS A 81 -22.03 17.01 2.05
N ARG A 82 -22.45 15.97 2.76
CA ARG A 82 -23.71 15.26 2.52
C ARG A 82 -24.91 16.19 2.52
N GLY A 83 -24.96 17.18 3.42
CA GLY A 83 -26.05 18.17 3.47
C GLY A 83 -26.13 19.02 2.20
N GLU A 84 -25.01 19.59 1.76
CA GLU A 84 -24.91 20.42 0.55
C GLU A 84 -25.17 19.60 -0.73
N VAL A 85 -24.71 18.35 -0.78
CA VAL A 85 -24.93 17.44 -1.91
C VAL A 85 -26.40 17.06 -2.01
N ILE A 86 -27.06 16.72 -0.89
CA ILE A 86 -28.49 16.37 -0.87
C ILE A 86 -29.36 17.56 -1.33
N GLU A 87 -29.04 18.79 -0.95
CA GLU A 87 -29.78 19.96 -1.44
C GLU A 87 -29.54 20.25 -2.93
N ARG A 88 -28.31 20.10 -3.43
CA ARG A 88 -27.98 20.25 -4.86
C ARG A 88 -28.65 19.18 -5.72
N LEU A 89 -28.74 17.94 -5.23
CA LEU A 89 -29.41 16.85 -5.93
C LEU A 89 -30.92 17.05 -6.04
N LYS A 90 -31.55 17.78 -5.11
CA LYS A 90 -32.98 18.14 -5.18
C LYS A 90 -33.30 19.25 -6.19
N THR A 91 -32.31 20.06 -6.58
CA THR A 91 -32.51 21.28 -7.38
C THR A 91 -32.03 21.18 -8.82
N LYS A 92 -31.31 20.12 -9.21
CA LYS A 92 -30.79 19.93 -10.57
C LYS A 92 -31.39 18.71 -11.29
N PRO A 93 -31.65 18.78 -12.61
CA PRO A 93 -32.10 17.64 -13.41
C PRO A 93 -31.07 16.50 -13.42
N GLU A 94 -31.54 15.25 -13.52
CA GLU A 94 -30.73 14.00 -13.44
C GLU A 94 -29.47 13.99 -14.33
N THR A 95 -29.46 14.77 -15.41
CA THR A 95 -28.36 14.88 -16.37
C THR A 95 -27.14 15.68 -15.89
N GLU A 96 -27.20 16.37 -14.75
CA GLU A 96 -26.10 17.16 -14.16
C GLU A 96 -25.67 16.70 -12.75
N GLN A 97 -26.11 15.52 -12.30
CA GLN A 97 -26.00 15.09 -10.90
C GLN A 97 -24.62 14.62 -10.42
N ASP A 98 -23.62 14.51 -11.30
CA ASP A 98 -22.24 14.19 -10.91
C ASP A 98 -21.31 15.40 -11.14
N PRO A 99 -21.40 16.45 -10.31
CA PRO A 99 -20.44 17.53 -10.38
C PRO A 99 -19.07 16.97 -9.96
N ASP A 100 -18.09 17.03 -10.86
CA ASP A 100 -16.66 16.82 -10.58
C ASP A 100 -16.30 17.59 -9.30
N THR A 101 -16.34 16.91 -8.16
CA THR A 101 -16.00 17.54 -6.88
C THR A 101 -14.50 17.33 -6.72
N PRO A 102 -13.68 18.40 -6.82
CA PRO A 102 -12.24 18.24 -6.73
C PRO A 102 -11.90 17.60 -5.40
N ALA A 103 -11.13 16.50 -5.46
CA ALA A 103 -10.71 15.77 -4.29
C ALA A 103 -10.02 16.73 -3.29
N PRO A 104 -10.31 16.62 -1.98
CA PRO A 104 -9.69 17.49 -0.99
C PRO A 104 -8.15 17.36 -1.03
N MET A 105 -7.46 18.46 -1.37
CA MET A 105 -6.00 18.50 -1.59
C MET A 105 -5.16 18.02 -0.39
N GLY A 106 -5.67 18.11 0.84
CA GLY A 106 -4.98 17.66 2.06
C GLY A 106 -5.02 16.14 2.26
N THR A 107 -6.09 15.48 1.82
CA THR A 107 -6.31 14.04 2.00
C THR A 107 -5.31 13.21 1.20
N SER A 108 -4.87 13.71 0.04
CA SER A 108 -3.92 13.00 -0.80
C SER A 108 -2.52 12.91 -0.20
N ARG A 109 -2.07 13.91 0.58
CA ARG A 109 -0.67 13.95 1.06
C ARG A 109 -0.39 12.88 2.11
N THR A 110 -1.25 12.74 3.10
CA THR A 110 -1.08 11.73 4.16
C THR A 110 -1.10 10.32 3.57
N ILE A 111 -2.05 10.04 2.68
CA ILE A 111 -2.16 8.74 1.99
C ILE A 111 -0.89 8.47 1.16
N GLN A 112 -0.36 9.48 0.46
CA GLN A 112 0.87 9.35 -0.33
C GLN A 112 2.11 9.10 0.53
N VAL A 113 2.18 9.62 1.76
CA VAL A 113 3.29 9.32 2.69
C VAL A 113 3.30 7.83 3.05
N PHE A 114 2.16 7.27 3.45
CA PHE A 114 2.06 5.82 3.74
C PHE A 114 2.38 4.96 2.51
N TYR A 115 1.90 5.37 1.33
CA TYR A 115 2.26 4.71 0.07
C TYR A 115 3.77 4.71 -0.18
N ARG A 116 4.48 5.82 0.05
CA ARG A 116 5.93 5.87 -0.14
C ARG A 116 6.68 5.04 0.89
N LEU A 117 6.25 5.10 2.15
CA LEU A 117 6.85 4.34 3.25
C LEU A 117 6.73 2.82 3.01
N LYS A 118 5.53 2.32 2.65
CA LYS A 118 5.37 0.89 2.36
C LYS A 118 6.27 0.43 1.21
N MET A 119 6.34 1.20 0.12
CA MET A 119 7.13 0.84 -1.05
C MET A 119 8.63 0.85 -0.72
N PHE A 120 9.08 1.83 0.07
CA PHE A 120 10.45 1.88 0.57
C PHE A 120 10.78 0.65 1.43
N CYS A 121 9.95 0.32 2.42
CA CYS A 121 10.14 -0.86 3.27
C CYS A 121 10.19 -2.14 2.44
N MET A 122 9.29 -2.29 1.48
CA MET A 122 9.24 -3.46 0.59
C MET A 122 10.52 -3.61 -0.24
N VAL A 123 11.01 -2.52 -0.85
CA VAL A 123 12.25 -2.55 -1.64
C VAL A 123 13.44 -2.93 -0.75
N VAL A 124 13.55 -2.32 0.43
CA VAL A 124 14.63 -2.65 1.38
C VAL A 124 14.56 -4.11 1.81
N ALA A 125 13.38 -4.64 2.12
CA ALA A 125 13.22 -6.05 2.47
C ALA A 125 13.72 -6.99 1.37
N TYR A 126 13.32 -6.74 0.12
CA TYR A 126 13.72 -7.58 -1.00
C TYR A 126 15.22 -7.49 -1.30
N LEU A 127 15.83 -6.31 -1.15
CA LEU A 127 17.29 -6.17 -1.24
C LEU A 127 18.00 -7.03 -0.18
N LEU A 128 17.52 -7.04 1.06
CA LEU A 128 18.09 -7.86 2.13
C LEU A 128 17.94 -9.37 1.85
N ILE A 129 16.79 -9.81 1.33
CA ILE A 129 16.56 -11.21 0.94
C ILE A 129 17.52 -11.60 -0.18
N ILE A 130 17.62 -10.80 -1.24
CA ILE A 130 18.50 -11.09 -2.38
C ILE A 130 19.97 -11.15 -1.94
N ILE A 131 20.42 -10.18 -1.13
CA ILE A 131 21.80 -10.17 -0.58
C ILE A 131 22.05 -11.43 0.26
N TYR A 132 21.08 -11.84 1.07
CA TYR A 132 21.17 -13.07 1.86
C TYR A 132 21.28 -14.30 0.96
N MET A 133 20.45 -14.41 -0.07
CA MET A 133 20.46 -15.53 -1.01
C MET A 133 21.79 -15.63 -1.74
N VAL A 134 22.28 -14.53 -2.33
CA VAL A 134 23.56 -14.53 -3.06
C VAL A 134 24.74 -14.93 -2.17
N LYS A 135 24.73 -14.53 -0.89
CA LYS A 135 25.84 -14.85 0.03
C LYS A 135 25.80 -16.26 0.60
N ASN A 136 24.62 -16.85 0.77
CA ASN A 136 24.46 -18.10 1.53
C ASN A 136 23.93 -19.27 0.67
N VAL A 137 23.52 -19.02 -0.56
CA VAL A 137 23.07 -20.03 -1.53
C VAL A 137 24.04 -20.01 -2.70
N SER A 138 25.10 -20.82 -2.64
CA SER A 138 25.82 -21.19 -3.87
C SER A 138 25.05 -22.33 -4.52
N PHE A 139 24.54 -22.11 -5.73
CA PHE A 139 24.07 -23.20 -6.58
C PHE A 139 25.31 -24.00 -7.00
N GLN A 140 25.52 -25.16 -6.35
CA GLN A 140 26.41 -26.21 -6.83
C GLN A 140 25.65 -27.11 -7.81
#